data_AF-A0A256ZFL9-F1
#
_entry.id   AF-A0A256ZFL9-F1
#
_cell.length_a   1.000
_cell.length_b   1.000
_cell.length_c   1.000
_cell.angle_alpha   90.00
_cell.angle_beta   90.00
_cell.angle_gamma   90.00
#
_symmetry.space_group_name_H-M   'P 1'
#
loop_
_entity.id
_entity.type
_entity.pdbx_description
1 polymer ?
#
loop_
_entity_poly.entity_id
_entity_poly.type
_entity_poly.pdbx_seq_one_letter_code
_entity_poly.pdbx_strand_id
1 'polypeptide(L)'
;MVKKLVFTSIPLNPFLCYDYFLLDTVERDKVREANFELISRCDELWVFGEVSDGVLKEILFAKNRGIPIRYFKIVDEPLKFIEISEEEVEYEEEALEILRRLRK
;
A
#
# COMPACT_ATOMS: atom_id res chain seq x y z
N MET A 1 20.01 18.48 1.82
CA MET A 1 18.67 19.11 1.89
C MET A 1 17.72 18.11 2.51
N VAL A 2 17.30 18.31 3.76
CA VAL A 2 16.32 17.41 4.40
C VAL A 2 14.95 17.73 3.80
N LYS A 3 14.39 16.80 3.02
CA LYS A 3 13.03 16.92 2.50
C LYS A 3 12.08 16.54 3.64
N LYS A 4 11.38 17.53 4.21
CA LYS A 4 10.34 17.30 5.22
C LYS A 4 9.00 17.20 4.50
N LEU A 5 8.30 16.08 4.68
CA LEU A 5 6.93 15.93 4.21
C LEU A 5 5.99 16.47 5.29
N VAL A 6 5.11 17.39 4.92
CA VAL A 6 4.05 17.90 5.79
C VAL A 6 2.74 17.46 5.18
N PHE A 7 2.00 16.63 5.91
CA PHE A 7 0.70 16.13 5.52
C PHE A 7 -0.38 16.80 6.38
N THR A 8 -1.56 17.00 5.82
CA THR A 8 -2.75 17.41 6.58
C THR A 8 -3.32 16.25 7.40
N SER A 9 -3.05 15.02 6.96
CA SER A 9 -3.42 13.76 7.60
C SER A 9 -2.22 13.17 8.36
N ILE A 10 -2.46 12.23 9.28
CA ILE A 10 -1.39 11.51 9.99
C ILE A 10 -0.92 10.36 9.09
N PRO A 11 0.30 10.39 8.54
CA PRO A 11 0.79 9.30 7.70
C PRO A 11 1.08 8.08 8.56
N LEU A 12 0.49 6.94 8.21
CA LEU A 12 0.79 5.65 8.79
C LEU A 12 1.41 4.76 7.72
N ASN A 13 2.58 4.21 8.01
CA ASN A 13 3.23 3.22 7.16
C ASN A 13 3.19 1.86 7.90
N PRO A 14 2.31 0.93 7.50
CA PRO A 14 2.16 -0.35 8.19
C PRO A 14 3.47 -1.14 8.29
N PHE A 15 4.34 -1.03 7.28
CA PHE A 15 5.64 -1.69 7.25
C PHE A 15 6.60 -1.17 8.35
N LEU A 16 6.46 0.10 8.74
CA LEU A 16 7.28 0.72 9.79
C LEU A 16 6.66 0.60 11.19
N CYS A 17 5.39 0.18 11.30
CA CYS A 17 4.72 0.05 12.59
C CYS A 17 5.21 -1.15 13.42
N TYR A 18 5.90 -2.10 12.79
CA TYR A 18 6.20 -3.40 13.38
C TYR A 18 7.66 -3.83 13.22
N ASP A 19 8.63 -2.92 13.14
CA ASP A 19 10.07 -3.27 13.09
C ASP A 19 10.40 -4.46 12.16
N TYR A 20 10.02 -4.36 10.87
CA TYR A 20 10.19 -5.43 9.88
C TYR A 20 9.60 -6.78 10.34
N PHE A 21 8.27 -6.88 10.39
CA PHE A 21 7.53 -8.11 10.73
C PHE A 21 7.72 -8.62 12.16
N LEU A 22 7.82 -7.70 13.12
CA LEU A 22 8.11 -7.95 14.54
C LEU A 22 9.34 -8.86 14.68
N LEU A 23 10.39 -8.59 13.88
CA LEU A 23 11.65 -9.34 13.87
C LEU A 23 11.45 -10.85 13.66
N ASP A 24 10.47 -11.24 12.83
CA ASP A 24 10.07 -12.63 12.58
C ASP A 24 9.70 -13.43 13.85
N THR A 25 9.41 -12.75 14.96
CA THR A 25 8.97 -13.40 16.22
C THR A 25 7.52 -13.86 16.19
N VAL A 26 6.75 -13.42 15.18
CA VAL A 26 5.38 -13.84 14.94
C VAL A 26 5.21 -14.32 13.50
N GLU A 27 4.18 -15.12 13.27
CA GLU A 27 3.79 -15.56 11.94
C GLU A 27 3.43 -14.37 11.04
N ARG A 28 3.88 -14.41 9.78
CA ARG A 28 3.65 -13.33 8.80
C ARG A 28 2.17 -13.01 8.60
N ASP A 29 1.30 -14.00 8.71
CA ASP A 29 -0.14 -13.79 8.55
C ASP A 29 -0.72 -12.94 9.68
N LYS A 30 -0.22 -13.05 10.91
CA LYS A 30 -0.62 -12.16 12.02
C LYS A 30 -0.19 -10.71 11.78
N VAL A 31 0.98 -10.50 11.18
CA VAL A 31 1.42 -9.14 10.81
C VAL A 31 0.51 -8.57 9.72
N ARG A 32 0.13 -9.38 8.74
CA ARG A 32 -0.83 -8.98 7.69
C ARG A 32 -2.21 -8.64 8.26
N GLU A 33 -2.72 -9.44 9.20
CA GLU A 33 -3.95 -9.14 9.92
C GLU A 33 -3.85 -7.81 10.67
N ALA A 34 -2.72 -7.54 11.33
CA ALA A 34 -2.47 -6.28 12.01
C ALA A 34 -2.38 -5.10 11.03
N ASN A 35 -1.81 -5.29 9.82
CA ASN A 35 -1.83 -4.28 8.76
C ASN A 35 -3.27 -3.98 8.29
N PHE A 36 -4.08 -5.02 8.09
CA PHE A 36 -5.49 -4.85 7.71
C PHE A 36 -6.30 -4.11 8.77
N GLU A 37 -6.06 -4.39 10.05
CA GLU A 37 -6.71 -3.68 11.14
C GLU A 37 -6.19 -2.24 11.30
N LEU A 38 -4.93 -1.97 10.91
CA LEU A 38 -4.44 -0.60 10.82
C LEU A 38 -5.15 0.15 9.69
N ILE A 39 -5.23 -0.44 8.50
CA ILE A 39 -5.91 0.14 7.33
C ILE A 39 -7.39 0.37 7.63
N SER A 40 -8.05 -0.52 8.38
CA SER A 40 -9.48 -0.38 8.74
C SER A 40 -9.79 0.88 9.57
N ARG A 41 -8.77 1.46 10.21
CA ARG A 41 -8.86 2.67 11.04
C ARG A 41 -8.45 3.93 10.30
N CYS A 42 -7.95 3.82 9.07
CA CYS A 42 -7.53 4.94 8.25
C CYS A 42 -8.70 5.51 7.45
N ASP A 43 -8.67 6.82 7.22
CA ASP A 43 -9.65 7.51 6.37
C ASP A 43 -9.42 7.24 4.87
N GLU A 44 -8.18 6.93 4.48
CA GLU A 44 -7.75 6.72 3.10
C GLU A 44 -6.49 5.84 3.04
N LEU A 45 -6.29 5.14 1.91
CA LEU A 45 -5.09 4.36 1.61
C LEU A 45 -4.32 5.00 0.44
N TRP A 46 -3.03 5.25 0.63
CA TRP A 46 -2.17 5.81 -0.41
C TRP A 46 -1.16 4.75 -0.86
N VAL A 47 -1.14 4.49 -2.16
CA VAL A 47 -0.29 3.47 -2.79
C VAL A 47 0.77 4.18 -3.62
N PHE A 48 2.03 3.84 -3.42
CA PHE A 48 3.15 4.49 -4.08
C PHE A 48 3.97 3.47 -4.88
N GLY A 49 4.21 3.77 -6.16
CA GLY A 49 5.04 2.96 -7.04
C GLY A 49 4.33 1.72 -7.58
N GLU A 50 5.13 0.73 -7.97
CA GLU A 50 4.68 -0.56 -8.48
C GLU A 50 4.02 -1.39 -7.36
N VAL A 51 2.89 -2.03 -7.67
CA VAL A 51 2.08 -2.77 -6.69
C VAL A 51 2.55 -4.23 -6.61
N SER A 52 3.05 -4.61 -5.44
CA SER A 52 3.38 -5.99 -5.08
C SER A 52 2.16 -6.83 -4.69
N ASP A 53 2.34 -8.15 -4.58
CA ASP A 53 1.28 -9.07 -4.15
C ASP A 53 0.71 -8.73 -2.76
N GLY A 54 1.57 -8.28 -1.85
CA GLY A 54 1.22 -7.85 -0.50
C GLY A 54 0.38 -6.58 -0.51
N VAL A 55 0.84 -5.57 -1.25
CA VAL A 55 0.12 -4.29 -1.40
C VAL A 55 -1.21 -4.50 -2.12
N LEU A 56 -1.27 -5.40 -3.12
CA LEU A 56 -2.51 -5.75 -3.79
C LEU A 56 -3.55 -6.32 -2.81
N LYS A 57 -3.15 -7.16 -1.85
CA LYS A 57 -4.06 -7.68 -0.82
C LYS A 57 -4.62 -6.56 0.06
N GLU A 58 -3.80 -5.59 0.42
CA GLU A 58 -4.21 -4.38 1.17
C GLU A 58 -5.18 -3.50 0.35
N ILE A 59 -4.91 -3.31 -0.95
CA ILE A 59 -5.81 -2.62 -1.90
C ILE A 59 -7.16 -3.32 -1.96
N LEU A 60 -7.19 -4.64 -2.18
CA LEU A 60 -8.44 -5.40 -2.28
C LEU A 60 -9.24 -5.33 -0.97
N PHE A 61 -8.56 -5.39 0.17
CA PHE A 61 -9.18 -5.21 1.48
C PHE A 61 -9.79 -3.81 1.64
N ALA A 62 -9.05 -2.76 1.30
CA ALA A 62 -9.52 -1.37 1.36
C ALA A 62 -10.74 -1.15 0.44
N LYS A 63 -10.70 -1.67 -0.79
CA LYS A 63 -11.83 -1.65 -1.72
C LYS A 63 -13.07 -2.32 -1.16
N ASN A 64 -12.92 -3.50 -0.57
CA ASN A 64 -14.04 -4.23 0.03
C ASN A 64 -14.65 -3.49 1.23
N ARG A 65 -13.88 -2.64 1.91
CA ARG A 65 -14.33 -1.80 3.04
C ARG A 65 -14.86 -0.42 2.60
N GLY A 66 -14.77 -0.08 1.32
CA GLY A 66 -15.14 1.24 0.81
C GLY A 66 -14.17 2.36 1.25
N ILE A 67 -12.94 2.01 1.62
CA ILE A 67 -11.90 2.98 1.98
C ILE A 67 -11.40 3.63 0.68
N PRO A 68 -11.38 4.97 0.56
CA PRO A 68 -10.82 5.67 -0.59
C PRO A 68 -9.35 5.32 -0.80
N ILE A 69 -8.96 5.10 -2.06
CA ILE A 69 -7.58 4.73 -2.43
C ILE A 69 -7.05 5.77 -3.41
N ARG A 70 -5.82 6.22 -3.18
CA ARG A 70 -5.08 7.15 -4.04
C ARG A 70 -3.78 6.50 -4.50
N TYR A 71 -3.49 6.61 -5.78
CA TYR A 71 -2.34 5.96 -6.40
C TYR A 71 -1.32 7.00 -6.85
N PHE A 72 -0.04 6.75 -6.61
CA PHE A 72 1.03 7.68 -6.91
C PHE A 72 2.19 7.00 -7.63
N LYS A 73 2.56 7.52 -8.80
CA LYS A 73 3.80 7.17 -9.49
C LYS A 73 4.98 7.92 -8.89
N ILE A 74 6.11 7.23 -8.72
CA ILE A 74 7.37 7.80 -8.24
C ILE A 74 8.23 8.15 -9.47
N VAL A 75 8.73 9.39 -9.52
CA VAL A 75 9.65 9.87 -10.55
C VAL A 75 10.91 10.35 -9.87
N ASP A 76 12.07 9.75 -10.15
CA ASP A 76 13.28 9.95 -9.34
C ASP A 76 14.03 11.28 -9.57
N GLU A 77 13.84 11.93 -10.72
CA GLU A 77 14.62 13.11 -11.11
C GLU A 77 13.79 14.24 -11.74
N PRO A 78 13.40 15.27 -10.96
CA PRO A 78 13.49 15.35 -9.50
C PRO A 78 12.48 14.42 -8.81
N LEU A 79 12.82 13.86 -7.63
CA LEU A 79 11.89 13.06 -6.82
C LEU A 79 10.52 13.74 -6.68
N LYS A 80 9.52 13.16 -7.34
CA LYS A 80 8.13 13.60 -7.35
C LYS A 80 7.21 12.39 -7.18
N PHE A 81 6.12 12.63 -6.48
CA PHE A 81 4.97 11.73 -6.43
C PHE A 81 3.88 12.35 -7.28
N ILE A 82 3.46 11.66 -8.33
CA ILE A 82 2.43 12.11 -9.27
C ILE A 82 1.21 11.25 -9.02
N GLU A 83 0.09 11.85 -8.64
CA GLU A 83 -1.17 11.14 -8.50
C GLU A 83 -1.64 10.65 -9.88
N ILE A 84 -1.98 9.37 -9.96
CA ILE A 84 -2.39 8.68 -11.18
C ILE A 84 -3.73 7.98 -10.97
N SER A 85 -4.40 7.66 -12.08
CA SER A 85 -5.59 6.81 -12.04
C SER A 85 -5.23 5.34 -11.75
N GLU A 86 -6.22 4.54 -11.32
CA GLU A 86 -5.98 3.12 -11.06
C GLU A 86 -5.57 2.36 -12.33
N GLU A 87 -6.10 2.78 -13.47
CA GLU A 87 -5.82 2.19 -14.78
C GLU A 87 -4.35 2.34 -15.20
N GLU A 88 -3.63 3.31 -14.63
CA GLU A 88 -2.22 3.58 -14.89
C GLU A 88 -1.27 2.87 -13.92
N VAL A 89 -1.80 2.13 -12.94
CA VAL A 89 -1.00 1.44 -11.93
C VAL A 89 -0.23 0.29 -12.55
N GLU A 90 1.07 0.27 -12.29
CA GLU A 90 1.97 -0.82 -12.63
C GLU A 90 1.94 -1.87 -11.50
N TYR A 91 1.94 -3.15 -11.85
CA TYR A 91 1.84 -4.27 -10.91
C TYR A 91 2.99 -5.24 -11.17
N GLU A 92 3.58 -5.76 -10.09
CA GLU A 92 4.54 -6.85 -10.14
C GLU A 92 3.88 -8.11 -10.75
N GLU A 93 4.69 -9.03 -11.25
CA GLU A 93 4.21 -10.23 -11.95
C GLU A 93 3.29 -11.10 -11.05
N GLU A 94 3.65 -11.25 -9.78
CA GLU A 94 2.90 -11.99 -8.78
C GLU A 94 1.53 -11.34 -8.50
N ALA A 95 1.47 -10.01 -8.46
CA ALA A 95 0.21 -9.27 -8.31
C ALA A 95 -0.69 -9.43 -9.55
N LEU A 96 -0.10 -9.36 -10.75
CA LEU A 96 -0.81 -9.61 -12.00
C LEU A 96 -1.39 -11.03 -12.05
N GLU A 97 -0.68 -12.03 -11.55
CA GLU A 97 -1.18 -13.40 -11.49
C GLU A 97 -2.42 -13.51 -10.60
N ILE A 98 -2.43 -12.86 -9.43
CA ILE A 98 -3.59 -12.81 -8.53
C ILE A 98 -4.79 -12.16 -9.25
N LEU A 99 -4.59 -11.01 -9.89
CA LEU A 99 -5.66 -10.31 -10.61
C LEU A 99 -6.25 -11.18 -11.74
N ARG A 100 -5.41 -11.89 -12.49
CA ARG A 100 -5.86 -12.82 -13.54
C ARG A 100 -6.70 -13.96 -12.99
N ARG A 101 -6.38 -14.46 -11.79
CA ARG A 101 -7.16 -15.52 -11.11
C ARG A 101 -8.51 -15.01 -10.61
N LEU A 102 -8.59 -13.77 -10.14
CA LEU A 102 -9.83 -13.15 -9.65
C LEU A 102 -10.83 -12.79 -10.77
N ARG A 103 -10.34 -12.61 -12.01
CA ARG A 103 -11.17 -12.27 -13.18
C ARG A 103 -11.76 -13.50 -13.90
N LYS A 104 -11.38 -14.72 -13.50
CA LYS A 104 -11.95 -15.97 -14.01
C LYS A 104 -13.18 -16.36 -13.20
#